data_AF-A0A8S2W1Q2-F1
#
_entry.id   AF-A0A8S2W1Q2-F1
#
_cell.length_a   1.000
_cell.length_b   1.000
_cell.length_c   1.000
_cell.angle_alpha   90.00
_cell.angle_beta   90.00
_cell.angle_gamma   90.00
#
_symmetry.space_group_name_H-M   'P 1'
#
loop_
_entity.id
_entity.type
_entity.pdbx_description
1 polymer ?
#
loop_
_entity_poly.entity_id
_entity_poly.type
_entity_poly.pdbx_seq_one_letter_code
_entity_poly.pdbx_strand_id
1 'polypeptide(L)' 'IVLDAHCECVANWLPPLLTRIALNRKALAVPIVDGLEWNTLEHKNIYGSTNYRGIWEWGFLYKETQIPD' A
#
# COMPACT_ATOMS: atom_id res chain seq x y z
N ILE A 1 -10.14 -9.73 1.96
CA ILE A 1 -9.59 -8.55 1.24
C ILE A 1 -10.44 -7.37 1.71
N VAL A 2 -9.82 -6.26 2.09
CA VAL A 2 -10.50 -5.05 2.56
C VAL A 2 -9.99 -3.90 1.68
N LEU A 3 -10.91 -3.10 1.14
CA LEU A 3 -10.64 -1.93 0.30
C LEU A 3 -11.58 -0.80 0.73
N ASP A 4 -11.14 0.43 0.58
CA ASP A 4 -12.02 1.58 0.78
C ASP A 4 -12.96 1.73 -0.42
N ALA A 5 -14.11 2.39 -0.20
CA ALA A 5 -15.13 2.58 -1.23
C ALA A 5 -14.67 3.47 -2.41
N HIS A 6 -13.51 4.11 -2.27
CA HIS A 6 -12.95 5.08 -3.21
C HIS A 6 -11.54 4.67 -3.68
N CYS A 7 -11.26 3.36 -3.75
CA CYS A 7 -10.03 2.84 -4.33
C CYS A 7 -10.20 2.46 -5.82
N GLU A 8 -9.14 2.66 -6.61
CA GLU A 8 -9.00 2.10 -7.95
C GLU A 8 -7.90 1.03 -7.97
N CYS A 9 -8.20 -0.12 -8.56
CA CYS A 9 -7.29 -1.25 -8.61
C CYS A 9 -6.50 -1.28 -9.92
N VAL A 10 -5.17 -1.28 -9.84
CA VAL A 10 -4.31 -1.43 -11.04
C VAL A 10 -4.30 -2.87 -11.56
N ALA A 11 -3.86 -3.04 -12.81
CA ALA A 11 -3.73 -4.37 -13.41
C ALA A 11 -2.86 -5.28 -12.53
N ASN A 12 -3.34 -6.52 -12.31
CA ASN A 12 -2.60 -7.56 -11.59
C ASN A 12 -2.24 -7.23 -10.12
N TRP A 13 -2.98 -6.33 -9.47
CA TRP A 13 -2.74 -5.97 -8.05
C TRP A 13 -2.95 -7.14 -7.07
N LEU A 14 -3.88 -8.06 -7.38
CA LEU A 14 -4.35 -9.09 -6.45
C LEU A 14 -3.48 -10.37 -6.39
N PRO A 15 -3.06 -10.98 -7.53
CA PRO A 15 -2.31 -12.24 -7.48
C PRO A 15 -1.02 -12.21 -6.65
N PRO A 16 -0.21 -11.13 -6.62
CA PRO A 16 0.97 -11.05 -5.76
C PRO A 16 0.63 -11.18 -4.27
N LEU A 17 -0.45 -10.53 -3.83
CA LEU A 17 -0.90 -10.55 -2.43
C LEU A 17 -1.40 -11.95 -2.04
N LEU A 18 -2.21 -12.58 -2.89
CA LEU A 18 -2.73 -13.91 -2.65
C LEU A 18 -1.63 -14.97 -2.65
N THR A 19 -0.63 -14.82 -3.54
CA THR A 19 0.53 -15.70 -3.59
C THR A 19 1.29 -15.67 -2.27
N ARG A 20 1.49 -14.48 -1.69
CA ARG A 20 2.15 -14.35 -0.38
C ARG A 20 1.39 -15.07 0.73
N ILE A 21 0.07 -14.95 0.76
CA ILE A 21 -0.80 -15.60 1.77
C ILE A 21 -0.85 -17.13 1.54
N ALA A 22 -0.82 -17.59 0.28
CA ALA A 22 -0.79 -19.00 -0.05
C ALA A 22 0.49 -19.67 0.47
N LEU A 23 1.64 -18.98 0.38
CA LEU A 23 2.92 -19.46 0.92
C LEU A 23 2.97 -19.43 2.46
N ASN A 24 2.27 -18.50 3.11
CA ASN A 24 2.20 -18.44 4.57
C ASN A 24 0.84 -17.90 5.03
N ARG A 25 0.00 -18.77 5.59
CA ARG A 25 -1.34 -18.45 6.09
C ARG A 25 -1.35 -17.45 7.27
N LYS A 26 -0.20 -17.23 7.93
CA LYS A 26 -0.04 -16.22 8.99
C LYS A 26 0.43 -14.86 8.45
N ALA A 27 0.74 -14.74 7.16
CA ALA A 27 1.15 -13.48 6.58
C ALA A 27 -0.07 -12.58 6.31
N LEU A 28 0.04 -11.33 6.72
CA LEU A 28 -0.82 -10.24 6.26
C LEU A 28 -0.12 -9.57 5.07
N ALA A 29 -0.74 -9.55 3.91
CA ALA A 29 -0.22 -8.90 2.71
C ALA A 29 -1.00 -7.60 2.44
N VAL A 30 -0.27 -6.52 2.16
CA VAL A 30 -0.82 -5.17 1.92
C VAL A 30 -0.29 -4.68 0.56
N PRO A 31 -1.14 -4.10 -0.31
CA PRO A 31 -0.68 -3.50 -1.57
C PRO A 31 0.11 -2.21 -1.31
N ILE A 32 0.85 -1.76 -2.32
CA ILE A 32 1.30 -0.37 -2.38
C ILE A 32 0.06 0.49 -2.63
N VAL A 33 -0.10 1.55 -1.85
CA VAL A 33 -1.24 2.48 -1.95
C VAL A 33 -0.73 3.78 -2.57
N ASP A 34 -1.05 3.99 -3.84
CA ASP A 34 -0.72 5.22 -4.56
C ASP A 34 -1.77 6.33 -4.32
N GLY A 35 -1.39 7.57 -4.65
CA GLY A 35 -2.26 8.71 -4.51
C GLY A 35 -3.18 8.89 -5.70
N LEU A 36 -4.44 9.20 -5.45
CA LEU A 36 -5.36 9.69 -6.47
C LEU A 36 -5.73 11.13 -6.13
N GLU A 37 -5.53 12.06 -7.08
CA GLU A 37 -5.90 13.46 -6.86
C GLU A 37 -7.43 13.60 -6.86
N TRP A 38 -7.98 14.27 -5.85
CA TRP A 38 -9.42 14.24 -5.58
C TRP A 38 -10.28 15.07 -6.56
N ASN A 39 -9.72 16.08 -7.22
CA ASN A 39 -10.40 16.91 -8.23
C ASN A 39 -10.25 16.36 -9.65
N THR A 40 -9.05 15.92 -10.02
CA THR A 40 -8.70 15.52 -11.39
C THR A 40 -8.74 14.02 -11.61
N LEU A 41 -8.80 13.24 -10.52
CA LEU A 41 -8.69 11.77 -10.52
C LEU A 41 -7.37 11.28 -11.15
N GLU A 42 -6.35 12.12 -11.19
CA GLU A 42 -5.05 11.77 -11.71
C GLU A 42 -4.32 10.84 -10.73
N HIS A 43 -3.79 9.73 -11.26
CA HIS A 43 -2.92 8.82 -10.52
C HIS A 43 -1.56 9.49 -10.27
N LYS A 44 -1.17 9.59 -9.01
CA LYS A 44 0.11 10.15 -8.55
C LYS A 44 0.90 9.08 -7.83
N ASN A 45 2.08 8.78 -8.37
CA ASN A 45 3.06 7.96 -7.67
C ASN A 45 3.67 8.79 -6.52
N ILE A 46 3.24 8.51 -5.29
CA ILE A 46 3.68 9.24 -4.09
C ILE A 46 5.12 8.85 -3.71
N TYR A 47 5.53 7.62 -4.00
CA TYR A 47 6.77 7.03 -3.47
C TYR A 47 7.91 6.97 -4.50
N GLY A 48 7.64 7.33 -5.77
CA GLY A 48 8.61 7.32 -6.86
C GLY A 48 9.21 5.93 -7.07
N SER A 49 10.53 5.81 -6.99
CA SER A 49 11.28 4.54 -7.09
C SER A 49 11.63 3.93 -5.73
N THR A 50 11.27 4.59 -4.63
CA THR A 50 11.68 4.22 -3.28
C THR A 50 10.52 3.57 -2.53
N ASN A 51 10.81 2.50 -1.80
CA ASN A 51 9.79 1.85 -0.98
C ASN A 51 9.76 2.42 0.44
N TYR A 52 8.55 2.47 1.00
CA TYR A 52 8.29 2.95 2.36
C TYR A 52 7.65 1.84 3.19
N ARG A 53 7.79 1.95 4.51
CA ARG A 53 7.15 1.08 5.50
C ARG A 53 6.36 1.90 6.51
N GLY A 54 5.24 1.34 6.96
CA GLY A 54 4.46 1.89 8.06
C GLY A 54 5.19 1.81 9.40
N ILE A 55 5.08 2.88 10.19
CA ILE A 55 5.60 3.02 11.55
C ILE A 55 4.56 3.75 12.41
N TRP A 56 4.83 3.84 13.71
CA TRP A 56 4.04 4.62 14.66
C TRP A 56 4.94 5.66 15.32
N GLU A 57 4.45 6.89 15.41
CA GLU A 57 5.05 7.87 16.31
C GLU A 57 4.47 7.70 17.73
N TRP A 58 5.10 8.36 18.72
CA TRP A 58 4.72 8.26 20.13
C TRP A 58 3.29 8.73 20.46
N GLY A 59 2.66 9.49 19.56
CA GLY A 59 1.25 9.86 19.64
C GLY A 59 0.27 8.79 19.11
N PHE A 60 0.76 7.59 18.76
CA PHE A 60 -0.01 6.52 18.09
C PHE A 60 -0.57 6.93 16.72
N LEU A 61 0.05 7.90 16.04
CA LEU A 61 -0.28 8.20 14.66
C LEU A 61 0.51 7.29 13.72
N TYR A 62 -0.17 6.73 12.73
CA TYR A 62 0.49 6.03 11.63
C TYR A 62 1.32 7.03 10.82
N LYS A 63 2.56 6.65 10.52
CA LYS A 63 3.50 7.39 9.69
C LYS A 63 4.23 6.42 8.76
N GLU A 64 4.93 6.95 7.78
CA GLU A 64 5.72 6.16 6.84
C GLU A 64 7.17 6.62 6.85
N THR A 65 8.09 5.67 6.70
CA THR A 65 9.53 5.93 6.59
C THR A 65 10.14 5.08 5.49
N GLN A 66 11.23 5.56 4.90
CA GLN A 66 11.95 4.82 3.86
C GLN A 66 12.47 3.50 4.42
N ILE A 67 12.44 2.45 3.59
CA ILE A 67 13.08 1.18 3.95
C ILE A 67 14.60 1.40 4.04
N PRO A 68 15.26 1.04 5.16
CA PRO A 68 16.72 1.13 5.27
C PRO A 68 17.42 0.26 4.22
N ASP A 69 18.64 0.66 3.86
CA ASP A 69 19.52 -0.14 2.98
C ASP A 69 19.83 -1.54 3.55
#